data_AF-A0A973GC33-F1
#
_entry.id   AF-A0A973GC33-F1
#
_cell.length_a   1.000
_cell.length_b   1.000
_cell.length_c   1.000
_cell.angle_alpha   90.00
_cell.angle_beta   90.00
_cell.angle_gamma   90.00
#
_symmetry.space_group_name_H-M   'P 1'
#
loop_
_entity.id
_entity.type
_entity.pdbx_description
1 polymer ?
#
loop_
_entity_poly.entity_id
_entity_poly.type
_entity_poly.pdbx_seq_one_letter_code
_entity_poly.pdbx_strand_id
1 'polypeptide(L)' 'MRYAPTVLLTAAAVLFIAQNREDAALSMLWTTITAPLWLVLSAVFAVGFLAGFLV' A
#
# COMPACT_ATOMS: atom_id res chain seq x y z
N MET A 1 -10.24 22.70 -10.91
CA MET A 1 -8.99 21.92 -11.01
C MET A 1 -8.29 21.64 -9.67
N ARG A 2 -8.49 22.42 -8.60
CA ARG A 2 -7.82 22.22 -7.29
C ARG A 2 -7.96 20.83 -6.65
N TYR A 3 -9.10 20.14 -6.87
CA TYR A 3 -9.38 18.81 -6.28
C TYR A 3 -9.05 17.63 -7.21
N ALA A 4 -8.66 17.89 -8.47
CA ALA A 4 -8.31 16.86 -9.42
C ALA A 4 -7.27 15.85 -8.90
N PRO A 5 -6.17 16.26 -8.21
CA PRO A 5 -5.20 15.29 -7.70
C PRO A 5 -5.79 14.42 -6.59
N THR A 6 -6.60 14.99 -5.69
CA THR A 6 -7.23 14.23 -4.61
C THR A 6 -8.18 13.17 -5.16
N VAL A 7 -9.05 13.56 -6.10
CA VAL A 7 -9.99 12.63 -6.74
C VAL A 7 -9.24 11.52 -7.48
N LEU A 8 -8.18 11.87 -8.21
CA LEU A 8 -7.37 10.90 -8.95
C LEU A 8 -6.70 9.90 -8.01
N LEU A 9 -6.08 10.38 -6.93
CA LEU A 9 -5.39 9.52 -5.96
C LEU A 9 -6.38 8.63 -5.21
N THR A 10 -7.55 9.14 -4.82
CA THR A 10 -8.58 8.31 -4.19
C THR A 10 -9.09 7.24 -5.14
N ALA A 11 -9.40 7.59 -6.40
CA ALA A 11 -9.84 6.61 -7.39
C ALA A 11 -8.77 5.55 -7.68
N ALA A 12 -7.51 5.96 -7.81
CA ALA A 12 -6.37 5.06 -8.01
C ALA A 12 -6.21 4.11 -6.81
N ALA A 13 -6.31 4.61 -5.58
CA ALA A 13 -6.22 3.78 -4.38
C ALA A 13 -7.35 2.75 -4.30
N VAL A 14 -8.59 3.15 -4.59
CA VAL A 14 -9.75 2.24 -4.63
C VAL A 14 -9.57 1.16 -5.69
N LEU A 15 -9.17 1.54 -6.90
CA LEU A 15 -8.92 0.59 -8.00
C LEU A 15 -7.80 -0.38 -7.65
N PHE A 16 -6.71 0.13 -7.08
CA PHE A 16 -5.57 -0.67 -6.65
C PHE A 16 -5.97 -1.72 -5.60
N ILE A 17 -6.75 -1.34 -4.58
CA ILE A 17 -7.29 -2.28 -3.58
C ILE A 17 -8.21 -3.32 -4.24
N ALA A 18 -9.10 -2.87 -5.14
CA ALA A 18 -10.05 -3.75 -5.81
C ALA A 18 -9.38 -4.77 -6.73
N GLN A 19 -8.31 -4.38 -7.43
CA GLN A 19 -7.59 -5.24 -8.37
C GLN A 19 -6.61 -6.19 -7.67
N ASN A 20 -5.98 -5.77 -6.57
CA ASN A 20 -4.92 -6.54 -5.92
C ASN A 20 -5.44 -7.34 -4.71
N ARG A 21 -6.64 -7.92 -4.81
CA ARG A 21 -7.22 -8.72 -3.73
C ARG A 21 -6.65 -10.13 -3.62
N GLU A 22 -6.06 -10.62 -4.71
CA GLU A 22 -5.42 -11.93 -4.71
C GLU A 22 -4.13 -11.90 -3.89
N ASP A 23 -3.86 -13.04 -3.24
CA ASP A 23 -2.68 -13.19 -2.43
C ASP A 23 -1.43 -13.26 -3.30
N ALA A 24 -0.46 -12.40 -3.00
CA ALA A 24 0.86 -12.41 -3.59
C ALA A 24 1.86 -13.00 -2.58
N ALA A 25 2.72 -13.91 -3.04
CA ALA A 25 3.85 -14.39 -2.26
C ALA A 25 4.97 -13.36 -2.32
N LEU A 26 5.30 -12.75 -1.18
CA LEU A 26 6.29 -11.69 -1.07
C LEU A 26 7.50 -12.20 -0.30
N SER A 27 8.63 -12.30 -1.00
CA SER A 27 9.90 -12.68 -0.40
C SER A 27 10.53 -11.49 0.32
N MET A 28 10.55 -11.54 1.64
CA MET A 28 11.33 -10.64 2.49
C MET A 28 12.74 -11.22 2.72
N LEU A 29 13.61 -10.43 3.38
CA LEU A 29 15.02 -10.78 3.63
C LEU A 29 15.24 -12.17 4.26
N TRP A 30 14.29 -12.65 5.08
CA TRP A 30 14.41 -13.92 5.82
C TRP A 30 13.13 -14.77 5.81
N THR A 31 12.04 -14.28 5.22
CA THR A 31 10.73 -14.94 5.29
C THR A 31 9.91 -14.63 4.05
N THR A 32 8.97 -15.51 3.72
CA THR A 32 7.99 -15.28 2.65
C THR A 32 6.63 -15.10 3.29
N ILE A 33 5.98 -13.97 3.01
CA ILE A 33 4.64 -13.68 3.50
C ILE A 33 3.68 -13.72 2.31
N THR A 34 2.59 -14.45 2.48
CA THR A 34 1.48 -14.51 1.51
C THR A 34 0.38 -13.58 1.99
N ALA A 35 0.13 -12.52 1.23
CA ALA A 35 -0.86 -11.50 1.57
C ALA A 35 -1.26 -10.71 0.31
N PRO A 36 -2.42 -10.05 0.31
CA PRO A 36 -2.77 -9.17 -0.79
C PRO A 36 -1.85 -7.95 -0.83
N LEU A 37 -1.40 -7.59 -2.04
CA LEU A 37 -0.33 -6.61 -2.24
C LEU A 37 -0.68 -5.23 -1.67
N TRP A 38 -1.96 -4.82 -1.73
CA TRP A 38 -2.40 -3.53 -1.17
C TRP A 38 -2.20 -3.43 0.34
N LEU A 39 -2.37 -4.54 1.05
CA LEU A 39 -2.25 -4.59 2.50
C LEU A 39 -0.79 -4.42 2.89
N VAL A 40 0.11 -5.13 2.21
CA VAL A 40 1.54 -5.04 2.50
C VAL A 40 2.09 -3.64 2.20
N LEU A 41 1.75 -3.04 1.05
CA LEU A 41 2.19 -1.67 0.76
C LEU A 41 1.65 -0.65 1.77
N SER A 42 0.40 -0.81 2.22
CA SER A 42 -0.18 0.06 3.25
C SER A 42 0.56 -0.07 4.58
N ALA A 43 0.91 -1.29 4.98
CA ALA A 43 1.66 -1.55 6.21
C ALA A 43 3.08 -0.96 6.14
N VAL A 44 3.79 -1.17 5.04
CA VAL A 44 5.15 -0.60 4.84
C VAL A 44 5.10 0.92 4.82
N PHE A 45 4.11 1.52 4.16
CA PHE A 45 3.91 2.97 4.17
C PHE A 45 3.66 3.49 5.59
N ALA A 46 2.77 2.85 6.36
CA ALA A 46 2.48 3.24 7.73
C ALA A 46 3.72 3.16 8.63
N VAL A 47 4.49 2.06 8.54
CA VAL A 47 5.73 1.89 9.32
C VAL A 47 6.77 2.95 8.94
N GLY A 48 7.00 3.17 7.64
CA GLY A 48 7.96 4.18 7.17
C GLY A 48 7.55 5.60 7.56
N PHE A 49 6.25 5.92 7.49
CA PHE A 49 5.71 7.20 7.90
C PHE A 49 5.88 7.44 9.40
N LEU A 50 5.54 6.46 10.23
CA LEU A 50 5.72 6.55 11.68
C LEU A 50 7.20 6.64 12.06
N ALA A 51 8.06 5.85 11.43
CA ALA A 51 9.51 5.92 11.65
C ALA A 51 10.05 7.31 11.27
N GLY A 52 9.64 7.87 10.13
CA GLY A 52 10.03 9.22 9.71
C GLY A 52 9.46 10.33 10.58
N PHE A 53 8.37 10.09 11.32
CA PHE A 53 7.84 11.03 12.30
C PHE A 53 8.55 10.92 13.66
N LEU A 54 9.07 9.75 14.01
CA LEU A 54 9.79 9.51 15.27
C LEU A 54 11.26 9.96 15.24
N VAL A 55 11.81 10.25 14.07
CA VAL A 55 13.17 10.77 13.85
C VAL A 55 13.13 12.28 13.75
#